data_AF-A0A812ZTJ8-F1
#
_entry.id   AF-A0A812ZTJ8-F1
#
_cell.length_a   1.000
_cell.length_b   1.000
_cell.length_c   1.000
_cell.angle_alpha   90.00
_cell.angle_beta   90.00
_cell.angle_gamma   90.00
#
_symmetry.space_group_name_H-M   'P 1'
#
loop_
_entity.id
_entity.type
_entity.pdbx_description
1 polymer ?
#
loop_
_entity_poly.entity_id
_entity_poly.type
_entity_poly.pdbx_seq_one_letter_code
_entity_poly.pdbx_strand_id
1 'polypeptide(L)'
;VDVSQNFFEETKGAIYHANDHFASSPPPDCDPATTDSYVHIFKHVYLHRNKANAKDCIDMCFGLALKFDWGTHTRLALMALTYMMDKMGGKQIRDLVVQPKFEKKATIDEDARKAGYRFIREHGLQANNVNQFMEWSSPHSTTIHAEDKIAKTLEYWPFTLKSMTGWFFDGILVHMLGSISQHGITWIGKTRTGKSLGSKTVAFCQSKYEIEQADRDALSPAIVTAKHLDFFKSEPASKFKPAIFDDDMLQKMDASFLKAFLNPSEEDATVWARYSSAYFEQGAGRQACNNPYDQECDKDMYRKMQASGIWEIKHENFVKLIQQSFASIDETEDMDAILARTHMIIITDFGIYWRLASSSKNDVKFVSWQQDEPKDLLAPAEKPISAYKKNPHRHSPPESFQQDMIWSLEVLHFFTAYSRGKPSRGRSQFVDEACFRHTTTTTTNRTPHTR
;
A
#
# COMPACT_ATOMS: atom_id res chain seq x y z
N VAL A 1 0.86 2.79 17.37
CA VAL A 1 1.17 4.19 16.98
C VAL A 1 2.54 4.45 17.51
N ASP A 2 3.50 4.42 16.60
CA ASP A 2 4.86 4.76 16.91
C ASP A 2 5.20 5.75 15.79
N VAL A 3 5.71 6.93 16.13
CA VAL A 3 6.12 8.03 15.23
C VAL A 3 7.53 8.45 15.67
N SER A 4 8.54 7.82 15.09
CA SER A 4 9.93 8.23 15.11
C SER A 4 10.23 8.77 13.73
N GLN A 5 11.03 9.84 13.70
CA GLN A 5 11.45 10.62 12.53
C GLN A 5 10.45 11.69 12.07
N ASN A 6 10.28 12.70 12.93
CA ASN A 6 10.42 14.12 12.58
C ASN A 6 10.47 14.97 13.87
N PHE A 7 11.28 14.52 14.84
CA PHE A 7 11.50 15.22 16.11
C PHE A 7 12.98 15.58 16.21
N PHE A 8 13.43 16.45 15.32
CA PHE A 8 14.69 17.16 15.48
C PHE A 8 14.47 18.60 15.06
N GLU A 9 13.70 19.32 15.86
CA GLU A 9 13.81 20.77 15.95
C GLU A 9 13.31 21.15 17.35
N GLU A 10 14.29 21.38 18.24
CA GLU A 10 14.21 21.92 19.60
C GLU A 10 12.98 21.54 20.46
N THR A 11 13.06 20.41 21.16
CA THR A 11 12.13 20.09 22.25
C THR A 11 12.64 20.68 23.57
N LYS A 12 12.18 21.89 23.91
CA LYS A 12 12.48 22.58 25.19
C LYS A 12 11.38 22.28 26.21
N GLY A 13 11.73 21.75 27.38
CA GLY A 13 10.79 21.59 28.52
C GLY A 13 10.93 22.72 29.54
N ALA A 14 9.83 23.16 30.14
CA ALA A 14 9.83 24.14 31.24
C ALA A 14 8.68 23.88 32.23
N ILE A 15 8.89 24.24 33.50
CA ILE A 15 7.92 24.12 34.61
C ILE A 15 7.67 25.52 35.18
N TYR A 16 6.44 25.83 35.55
CA TYR A 16 6.07 27.10 36.18
C TYR A 16 5.02 26.89 37.30
N HIS A 17 4.87 27.84 38.24
CA HIS A 17 3.88 27.80 39.35
C HIS A 17 2.65 28.68 39.06
N ALA A 18 1.42 28.29 39.38
CA ALA A 18 0.22 29.13 39.16
C ALA A 18 -0.40 29.64 40.47
N ASN A 19 -1.15 30.76 40.44
CA ASN A 19 -1.76 31.42 41.62
C ASN A 19 -3.29 31.23 41.72
N ASP A 20 -3.80 31.41 42.95
CA ASP A 20 -5.07 30.97 43.56
C ASP A 20 -6.43 31.47 42.99
N HIS A 21 -6.49 32.15 41.85
CA HIS A 21 -7.78 32.77 41.43
C HIS A 21 -8.72 31.87 40.61
N PHE A 22 -8.35 30.61 40.37
CA PHE A 22 -9.25 29.55 39.88
C PHE A 22 -9.02 28.24 40.63
N ALA A 23 -8.77 28.30 41.94
CA ALA A 23 -8.62 27.11 42.75
C ALA A 23 -9.97 26.38 42.89
N SER A 24 -10.09 25.21 42.25
CA SER A 24 -10.93 24.15 42.79
C SER A 24 -10.52 23.93 44.23
N SER A 25 -11.48 23.93 45.16
CA SER A 25 -11.24 23.74 46.59
C SER A 25 -10.27 22.58 46.85
N PRO A 26 -9.36 22.67 47.83
CA PRO A 26 -8.51 21.54 48.20
C PRO A 26 -9.37 20.31 48.51
N PRO A 27 -8.88 19.08 48.23
CA PRO A 27 -9.62 17.86 48.51
C PRO A 27 -10.06 17.82 49.98
N PRO A 28 -11.25 17.28 50.29
CA PRO A 28 -11.87 17.34 51.63
C PRO A 28 -11.06 16.67 52.75
N ASP A 29 -9.99 15.95 52.40
CA ASP A 29 -9.15 15.19 53.33
C ASP A 29 -7.85 15.93 53.73
N CYS A 30 -7.67 17.19 53.33
CA CYS A 30 -6.50 17.99 53.72
C CYS A 30 -6.69 18.72 55.06
N ASP A 31 -5.67 18.68 55.91
CA ASP A 31 -5.63 19.38 57.20
C ASP A 31 -5.56 20.91 56.97
N PRO A 32 -6.54 21.70 57.46
CA PRO A 32 -6.58 23.15 57.29
C PRO A 32 -5.38 23.90 57.92
N ALA A 33 -4.52 23.24 58.70
CA ALA A 33 -3.25 23.81 59.16
C ALA A 33 -2.14 23.84 58.09
N THR A 34 -2.35 23.21 56.92
CA THR A 34 -1.31 23.06 55.86
C THR A 34 -1.62 23.80 54.55
N THR A 35 -2.71 24.56 54.51
CA THR A 35 -3.18 25.28 53.30
C THR A 35 -2.19 26.32 52.75
N ASP A 36 -1.32 26.91 53.57
CA ASP A 36 -0.32 27.89 53.13
C ASP A 36 0.89 27.26 52.39
N SER A 37 0.92 25.93 52.23
CA SER A 37 2.02 25.20 51.61
C SER A 37 1.64 24.45 50.33
N TYR A 38 0.45 24.71 49.79
CA TYR A 38 -0.04 24.04 48.60
C TYR A 38 0.35 24.81 47.33
N VAL A 39 1.12 24.18 46.44
CA VAL A 39 1.48 24.75 45.13
C VAL A 39 0.94 23.86 44.03
N HIS A 40 0.18 24.45 43.10
CA HIS A 40 -0.22 23.77 41.88
C HIS A 40 0.96 23.71 40.91
N ILE A 41 1.41 22.50 40.58
CA ILE A 41 2.47 22.26 39.60
C ILE A 41 1.84 21.96 38.25
N PHE A 42 2.00 22.86 37.29
CA PHE A 42 1.58 22.61 35.91
C PHE A 42 2.66 21.82 35.16
N LYS A 43 2.33 20.60 34.75
CA LYS A 43 3.24 19.73 34.00
C LYS A 43 2.83 19.70 32.53
N HIS A 44 3.64 20.30 31.68
CA HIS A 44 3.45 20.27 30.23
C HIS A 44 4.45 19.33 29.58
N VAL A 45 4.00 18.14 29.20
CA VAL A 45 4.81 17.16 28.46
C VAL A 45 4.05 16.80 27.20
N TYR A 46 4.54 17.28 26.06
CA TYR A 46 3.93 17.01 24.76
C TYR A 46 4.53 15.78 24.09
N LEU A 47 3.65 14.95 23.53
CA LEU A 47 4.04 13.89 22.59
C LEU A 47 3.30 13.98 21.23
N HIS A 48 2.26 14.82 21.04
CA HIS A 48 1.47 14.89 19.78
C HIS A 48 0.91 16.30 19.38
N ARG A 49 0.43 16.42 18.12
CA ARG A 49 0.28 17.60 17.22
C ARG A 49 -0.49 18.87 17.65
N ASN A 50 -1.13 18.96 18.81
CA ASN A 50 -1.83 20.18 19.21
C ASN A 50 -0.87 21.10 19.98
N LYS A 51 -0.08 21.94 19.29
CA LYS A 51 0.90 22.84 19.94
C LYS A 51 0.19 24.00 20.64
N ALA A 52 0.15 24.00 21.98
CA ALA A 52 0.01 25.23 22.74
C ALA A 52 1.35 25.99 22.70
N ASN A 53 1.33 27.29 22.45
CA ASN A 53 2.55 28.09 22.40
C ASN A 53 3.19 28.12 23.79
N ALA A 54 4.45 27.71 23.87
CA ALA A 54 5.18 27.64 25.12
C ALA A 54 5.16 28.98 25.85
N LYS A 55 5.28 30.11 25.12
CA LYS A 55 5.25 31.47 25.66
C LYS A 55 3.96 31.75 26.43
N ASP A 56 2.82 31.37 25.86
CA ASP A 56 1.52 31.57 26.49
C ASP A 56 1.39 30.73 27.77
N CYS A 57 2.01 29.54 27.81
CA CYS A 57 2.08 28.72 29.02
C CYS A 57 3.02 29.29 30.10
N ILE A 58 4.08 29.99 29.71
CA ILE A 58 4.97 30.73 30.64
C ILE A 58 4.22 31.87 31.29
N ASP A 59 3.53 32.67 30.47
CA ASP A 59 2.88 33.91 30.89
C ASP A 59 1.71 33.63 31.87
N MET A 60 1.18 32.40 31.88
CA MET A 60 0.13 31.94 32.80
C MET A 60 0.66 31.50 34.19
N CYS A 61 1.96 31.59 34.45
CA CYS A 61 2.56 31.04 35.66
C CYS A 61 3.69 31.93 36.24
N PHE A 62 3.86 31.95 37.56
CA PHE A 62 4.93 32.58 38.33
C PHE A 62 6.00 31.57 38.81
N GLY A 63 7.21 32.04 39.18
CA GLY A 63 8.30 31.22 39.74
C GLY A 63 9.48 30.95 38.79
N LEU A 64 10.50 30.23 39.26
CA LEU A 64 11.72 29.96 38.49
C LEU A 64 11.52 28.80 37.52
N ALA A 65 11.55 29.11 36.22
CA ALA A 65 11.47 28.11 35.18
C ALA A 65 12.74 27.25 35.16
N LEU A 66 12.59 25.96 35.49
CA LEU A 66 13.66 24.98 35.32
C LEU A 66 13.57 24.40 33.91
N LYS A 67 14.59 24.69 33.10
CA LYS A 67 14.76 24.18 31.75
C LYS A 67 15.95 23.24 31.73
N PHE A 68 15.78 22.06 31.14
CA PHE A 68 16.88 21.14 30.89
C PHE A 68 16.88 20.73 29.41
N ASP A 69 18.06 20.67 28.83
CA ASP A 69 18.27 20.17 27.47
C ASP A 69 18.88 18.76 27.56
N TRP A 70 18.13 17.77 27.10
CA TRP A 70 18.55 16.36 27.13
C TRP A 70 18.92 15.81 25.75
N GLY A 71 18.92 16.66 24.70
CA GLY A 71 19.17 16.25 23.33
C GLY A 71 18.35 15.01 22.92
N THR A 72 19.03 13.95 22.49
CA THR A 72 18.41 12.66 22.09
C THR A 72 18.62 11.52 23.07
N HIS A 73 19.21 11.78 24.23
CA HIS A 73 19.58 10.73 25.16
C HIS A 73 18.48 10.52 26.20
N THR A 74 17.53 9.63 25.89
CA THR A 74 16.36 9.31 26.74
C THR A 74 16.74 8.93 28.18
N ARG A 75 17.91 8.34 28.38
CA ARG A 75 18.41 7.99 29.73
C ARG A 75 18.76 9.22 30.58
N LEU A 76 19.29 10.28 29.95
CA LEU A 76 19.55 11.56 30.61
C LEU A 76 18.24 12.29 30.90
N ALA A 77 17.25 12.20 30.00
CA ALA A 77 15.91 12.75 30.24
C ALA A 77 15.24 12.09 31.46
N LEU A 78 15.35 10.76 31.59
CA LEU A 78 14.78 10.03 32.72
C LEU A 78 15.49 10.39 34.04
N MET A 79 16.82 10.49 34.04
CA MET A 79 17.59 10.90 35.22
C MET A 79 17.30 12.35 35.63
N ALA A 80 17.17 13.26 34.65
CA ALA A 80 16.78 14.65 34.91
C ALA A 80 15.36 14.72 35.48
N LEU A 81 14.42 13.92 34.96
CA LEU A 81 13.06 13.83 35.49
C LEU A 81 13.05 13.31 36.93
N THR A 82 13.83 12.26 37.25
CA THR A 82 13.96 11.74 38.61
C THR A 82 14.57 12.78 39.55
N TYR A 83 15.65 13.46 39.14
CA TYR A 83 16.29 14.51 39.92
C TYR A 83 15.34 15.68 40.20
N MET A 84 14.56 16.10 39.19
CA MET A 84 13.54 17.13 39.35
C MET A 84 12.46 16.68 40.33
N MET A 85 11.99 15.43 40.24
CA MET A 85 11.00 14.88 41.18
C MET A 85 11.52 14.78 42.62
N ASP A 86 12.81 14.46 42.82
CA ASP A 86 13.45 14.40 44.14
C ASP A 86 13.59 15.80 44.79
N LYS A 87 13.66 16.88 44.00
CA LYS A 87 13.79 18.25 44.50
C LYS A 87 12.46 18.95 44.80
N MET A 88 11.32 18.34 44.48
CA MET A 88 9.99 18.94 44.70
C MET A 88 9.50 18.88 46.16
N GLY A 89 10.18 18.15 47.06
CA GLY A 89 9.73 17.98 48.44
C GLY A 89 8.37 17.25 48.56
N GLY A 90 7.86 17.10 49.79
CA GLY A 90 6.56 16.48 50.09
C GLY A 90 6.52 14.95 50.11
N LYS A 91 5.40 14.37 50.58
CA LYS A 91 5.18 12.91 50.61
C LYS A 91 4.84 12.41 49.21
N GLN A 92 5.73 11.62 48.62
CA GLN A 92 5.56 11.09 47.27
C GLN A 92 5.29 9.58 47.33
N ILE A 93 4.24 9.12 46.65
CA ILE A 93 3.98 7.70 46.42
C ILE A 93 4.46 7.39 45.01
N ARG A 94 5.43 6.48 44.90
CA ARG A 94 6.00 6.03 43.62
C ARG A 94 5.56 4.61 43.37
N ASP A 95 4.87 4.39 42.26
CA ASP A 95 4.62 3.05 41.75
C ASP A 95 5.70 2.74 40.72
N LEU A 96 6.55 1.76 41.04
CA LEU A 96 7.66 1.33 40.20
C LEU A 96 7.40 -0.13 39.80
N VAL A 97 7.09 -0.34 38.53
CA VAL A 97 7.00 -1.69 37.97
C VAL A 97 8.40 -2.14 37.56
N VAL A 98 9.00 -3.01 38.38
CA VAL A 98 10.25 -3.69 38.03
C VAL A 98 9.94 -4.80 37.04
N GLN A 99 10.24 -4.58 35.76
CA GLN A 99 10.23 -5.65 34.78
C GLN A 99 11.62 -6.28 34.69
N PRO A 100 11.73 -7.62 34.65
CA PRO A 100 13.01 -8.28 34.47
C PRO A 100 13.60 -7.85 33.12
N LYS A 101 14.79 -7.26 33.18
CA LYS A 101 15.61 -7.06 32.00
C LYS A 101 16.13 -8.44 31.61
N PHE A 102 15.57 -9.06 30.58
CA PHE A 102 16.11 -10.29 30.00
C PHE A 102 17.54 -9.99 29.52
N GLU A 103 18.54 -10.33 30.33
CA GLU A 103 19.93 -10.25 29.93
C GLU A 103 20.33 -11.46 29.10
N LYS A 104 21.02 -11.13 27.99
CA LYS A 104 21.75 -11.99 27.04
C LYS A 104 20.88 -12.84 26.11
N LYS A 105 20.77 -12.37 24.86
CA LYS A 105 20.62 -13.24 23.69
C LYS A 105 21.58 -14.42 23.86
N ALA A 106 21.07 -15.64 23.76
CA ALA A 106 21.93 -16.80 23.56
C ALA A 106 22.87 -16.49 22.38
N THR A 107 24.17 -16.73 22.56
CA THR A 107 25.11 -16.71 21.44
C THR A 107 24.73 -17.90 20.57
N ILE A 108 23.87 -17.66 19.57
CA ILE A 108 23.47 -18.68 18.61
C ILE A 108 24.74 -19.10 17.88
N ASP A 109 25.04 -20.40 17.90
CA ASP A 109 26.12 -20.98 17.10
C ASP A 109 25.86 -20.65 15.62
N GLU A 110 26.71 -19.78 15.07
CA GLU A 110 26.55 -19.29 13.69
C GLU A 110 26.76 -20.38 12.65
N ASP A 111 27.60 -21.38 12.95
CA ASP A 111 27.90 -22.45 12.00
C ASP A 111 26.77 -23.48 11.99
N ALA A 112 26.22 -23.84 13.16
CA ALA A 112 25.01 -24.65 13.24
C ALA A 112 23.81 -23.95 12.56
N ARG A 113 23.71 -22.63 12.72
CA ARG A 113 22.68 -21.81 12.06
C ARG A 113 22.83 -21.81 10.54
N LYS A 114 24.04 -21.57 10.01
CA LYS A 114 24.34 -21.64 8.57
C LYS A 114 24.06 -23.04 8.00
N ALA A 115 24.39 -24.10 8.75
CA ALA A 115 24.08 -25.47 8.36
C ALA A 115 22.57 -25.72 8.32
N GLY A 116 21.81 -25.21 9.29
CA GLY A 116 20.34 -25.26 9.30
C GLY A 116 19.71 -24.56 8.08
N TYR A 117 20.19 -23.37 7.72
CA TYR A 117 19.70 -22.70 6.50
C TYR A 117 20.04 -23.47 5.24
N ARG A 118 21.26 -24.01 5.13
CA ARG A 118 21.65 -24.84 4.00
C ARG A 118 20.74 -26.06 3.87
N PHE A 119 20.45 -26.74 4.98
CA PHE A 119 19.51 -27.86 5.00
C PHE A 119 18.11 -27.45 4.52
N ILE A 120 17.57 -26.32 4.97
CA ILE A 120 16.26 -25.81 4.53
C ILE A 120 16.27 -25.44 3.03
N ARG A 121 17.38 -24.94 2.48
CA ARG A 121 17.49 -24.67 1.03
C ARG A 121 17.53 -25.95 0.21
N GLU A 122 18.22 -26.97 0.71
CA GLU A 122 18.42 -28.24 0.03
C GLU A 122 17.19 -29.16 0.14
N HIS A 123 16.48 -29.14 1.28
CA HIS A 123 15.44 -30.12 1.62
C HIS A 123 14.08 -29.48 1.96
N GLY A 124 14.01 -28.17 2.16
CA GLY A 124 12.77 -27.46 2.48
C GLY A 124 11.90 -27.21 1.25
N LEU A 125 10.67 -26.76 1.48
CA LEU A 125 9.78 -26.30 0.40
C LEU A 125 10.46 -25.16 -0.36
N GLN A 126 10.56 -25.30 -1.67
CA GLN A 126 11.20 -24.29 -2.51
C GLN A 126 10.27 -23.09 -2.66
N ALA A 127 10.61 -22.00 -1.98
CA ALA A 127 10.01 -20.69 -2.21
C ALA A 127 10.81 -19.92 -3.28
N ASN A 128 10.16 -18.99 -3.99
CA ASN A 128 10.77 -18.22 -5.10
C ASN A 128 12.02 -17.41 -4.70
N ASN A 129 12.29 -17.20 -3.40
CA ASN A 129 13.48 -16.54 -2.88
C ASN A 129 14.48 -17.52 -2.20
N VAL A 130 14.34 -18.83 -2.43
CA VAL A 130 15.19 -19.88 -1.84
C VAL A 130 15.26 -19.79 -0.31
N ASN A 131 14.18 -19.35 0.33
CA ASN A 131 14.08 -19.17 1.78
C ASN A 131 15.13 -18.20 2.37
N GLN A 132 15.74 -17.30 1.56
CA GLN A 132 16.75 -16.34 2.01
C GLN A 132 16.25 -15.39 3.13
N PHE A 133 14.95 -15.13 3.19
CA PHE A 133 14.38 -14.26 4.22
C PHE A 133 14.54 -14.80 5.66
N MET A 134 14.51 -16.12 5.85
CA MET A 134 14.70 -16.77 7.15
C MET A 134 16.10 -16.49 7.74
N GLU A 135 17.10 -16.32 6.87
CA GLU A 135 18.48 -16.03 7.24
C GLU A 135 18.68 -14.56 7.65
N TRP A 136 17.98 -13.65 6.98
CA TRP A 136 18.08 -12.21 7.26
C TRP A 136 17.31 -11.77 8.50
N SER A 137 16.23 -12.47 8.85
CA SER A 137 15.35 -12.10 9.97
C SER A 137 15.76 -12.66 11.33
N SER A 138 16.48 -13.79 11.36
CA SER A 138 16.86 -14.50 12.59
C SER A 138 17.70 -13.74 13.64
N PRO A 139 18.60 -12.80 13.29
CA PRO A 139 19.35 -12.06 14.32
C PRO A 139 18.46 -11.17 15.21
N HIS A 140 17.22 -10.89 14.79
CA HIS A 140 16.35 -9.87 15.39
C HIS A 140 15.06 -10.42 16.02
N SER A 141 14.77 -11.71 15.89
CA SER A 141 13.49 -12.31 16.30
C SER A 141 13.63 -13.18 17.56
N THR A 142 13.66 -12.55 18.73
CA THR A 142 13.38 -13.25 20.01
C THR A 142 11.97 -13.02 20.55
N THR A 143 11.13 -12.21 19.90
CA THR A 143 9.77 -11.92 20.41
C THR A 143 8.84 -11.38 19.32
N ILE A 144 8.51 -12.19 18.33
CA ILE A 144 7.36 -11.90 17.45
C ILE A 144 6.41 -13.09 17.55
N HIS A 145 5.32 -12.91 18.29
CA HIS A 145 4.16 -13.81 18.23
C HIS A 145 3.70 -13.89 16.77
N ALA A 146 3.73 -15.11 16.23
CA ALA A 146 3.90 -15.40 14.81
C ALA A 146 2.58 -15.56 14.01
N GLU A 147 1.47 -14.92 14.39
CA GLU A 147 0.18 -15.21 13.72
C GLU A 147 -0.56 -14.01 13.10
N ASP A 148 -0.20 -12.76 13.38
CA ASP A 148 -0.96 -11.63 12.85
C ASP A 148 -0.11 -10.63 12.04
N LYS A 149 -0.37 -10.60 10.72
CA LYS A 149 -0.07 -9.50 9.77
C LYS A 149 1.30 -9.55 9.07
N ILE A 150 1.49 -10.58 8.25
CA ILE A 150 2.63 -10.77 7.35
C ILE A 150 2.12 -10.70 5.90
N ALA A 151 3.00 -10.41 4.92
CA ALA A 151 2.64 -10.53 3.51
C ALA A 151 2.21 -11.98 3.21
N LYS A 152 1.25 -12.15 2.29
CA LYS A 152 0.70 -13.45 1.92
C LYS A 152 0.99 -13.75 0.47
N THR A 153 1.67 -14.85 0.21
CA THR A 153 1.80 -15.40 -1.13
C THR A 153 0.55 -16.17 -1.53
N LEU A 154 0.10 -15.90 -2.75
CA LEU A 154 -0.94 -16.66 -3.44
C LEU A 154 -0.27 -17.41 -4.59
N GLU A 155 -0.20 -18.73 -4.48
CA GLU A 155 0.42 -19.64 -5.45
C GLU A 155 -0.60 -20.21 -6.46
N TYR A 156 -1.88 -19.93 -6.23
CA TYR A 156 -2.96 -20.39 -7.08
C TYR A 156 -3.94 -19.26 -7.37
N TRP A 157 -4.24 -19.07 -8.66
CA TRP A 157 -5.19 -18.09 -9.13
C TRP A 157 -5.95 -18.61 -10.36
N PRO A 158 -7.27 -18.86 -10.28
CA PRO A 158 -8.03 -19.52 -11.35
C PRO A 158 -8.55 -18.56 -12.44
N PHE A 159 -8.12 -17.30 -12.43
CA PHE A 159 -8.55 -16.30 -13.41
C PHE A 159 -7.41 -15.96 -14.36
N THR A 160 -7.78 -15.63 -15.59
CA THR A 160 -6.87 -15.23 -16.66
C THR A 160 -7.28 -13.86 -17.21
N LEU A 161 -6.51 -13.29 -18.13
CA LEU A 161 -6.91 -12.00 -18.75
C LEU A 161 -8.28 -12.11 -19.44
N LYS A 162 -8.62 -13.30 -19.96
CA LYS A 162 -9.89 -13.59 -20.63
C LYS A 162 -11.08 -13.67 -19.67
N SER A 163 -10.81 -13.77 -18.36
CA SER A 163 -11.86 -13.72 -17.35
C SER A 163 -12.47 -12.31 -17.21
N MET A 164 -11.82 -11.27 -17.74
CA MET A 164 -12.33 -9.90 -17.73
C MET A 164 -13.41 -9.69 -18.80
N THR A 165 -14.25 -8.66 -18.64
CA THR A 165 -15.15 -8.23 -19.71
C THR A 165 -14.34 -7.75 -20.91
N GLY A 166 -14.76 -8.14 -22.12
CA GLY A 166 -14.03 -7.84 -23.35
C GLY A 166 -13.80 -6.34 -23.55
N TRP A 167 -14.83 -5.51 -23.32
CA TRP A 167 -14.69 -4.06 -23.45
C TRP A 167 -13.67 -3.45 -22.47
N PHE A 168 -13.54 -4.00 -21.26
CA PHE A 168 -12.56 -3.53 -20.28
C PHE A 168 -11.16 -3.97 -20.70
N PHE A 169 -11.02 -5.23 -21.12
CA PHE A 169 -9.74 -5.75 -21.59
C PHE A 169 -9.25 -5.01 -22.83
N ASP A 170 -10.06 -4.98 -23.89
CA ASP A 170 -9.74 -4.39 -25.20
C ASP A 170 -9.63 -2.87 -25.15
N GLY A 171 -10.52 -2.21 -24.40
CA GLY A 171 -10.61 -0.75 -24.38
C GLY A 171 -9.71 -0.05 -23.36
N ILE A 172 -9.24 -0.77 -22.33
CA ILE A 172 -8.50 -0.17 -21.21
C ILE A 172 -7.21 -0.95 -20.91
N LEU A 173 -7.35 -2.23 -20.53
CA LEU A 173 -6.22 -2.97 -19.96
C LEU A 173 -5.08 -3.18 -20.96
N VAL A 174 -5.41 -3.46 -22.22
CA VAL A 174 -4.44 -3.72 -23.29
C VAL A 174 -3.43 -2.58 -23.47
N HIS A 175 -3.84 -1.34 -23.20
CA HIS A 175 -2.98 -0.16 -23.33
C HIS A 175 -1.91 -0.08 -22.23
N MET A 176 -2.09 -0.80 -21.13
CA MET A 176 -1.16 -0.82 -19.99
C MET A 176 -0.20 -2.01 -20.07
N LEU A 177 -0.63 -3.15 -20.64
CA LEU A 177 0.10 -4.43 -20.65
C LEU A 177 1.52 -4.32 -21.22
N GLY A 178 1.74 -3.45 -22.21
CA GLY A 178 3.05 -3.28 -22.82
C GLY A 178 4.12 -2.69 -21.89
N SER A 179 3.73 -2.01 -20.81
CA SER A 179 4.64 -1.27 -19.91
C SER A 179 4.51 -1.68 -18.44
N ILE A 180 3.88 -2.82 -18.14
CA ILE A 180 3.66 -3.31 -16.76
C ILE A 180 4.94 -3.66 -15.99
N SER A 181 6.07 -3.81 -16.68
CA SER A 181 7.39 -3.98 -16.05
C SER A 181 8.10 -2.65 -15.79
N GLN A 182 7.56 -1.54 -16.29
CA GLN A 182 8.12 -0.18 -16.13
C GLN A 182 7.28 0.68 -15.19
N HIS A 183 5.96 0.46 -15.22
CA HIS A 183 4.98 1.26 -14.48
C HIS A 183 4.09 0.39 -13.63
N GLY A 184 3.77 0.86 -12.42
CA GLY A 184 2.78 0.21 -11.58
C GLY A 184 1.36 0.37 -12.14
N ILE A 185 0.40 -0.35 -11.55
CA ILE A 185 -1.03 -0.10 -11.81
C ILE A 185 -1.72 0.20 -10.47
N THR A 186 -2.32 1.39 -10.38
CA THR A 186 -3.13 1.80 -9.24
C THR A 186 -4.60 1.72 -9.60
N TRP A 187 -5.31 0.90 -8.85
CA TRP A 187 -6.73 0.65 -8.95
C TRP A 187 -7.45 1.37 -7.82
N ILE A 188 -8.32 2.32 -8.15
CA ILE A 188 -9.14 3.06 -7.19
C ILE A 188 -10.61 2.76 -7.45
N GLY A 189 -11.45 2.76 -6.43
CA GLY A 189 -12.90 2.79 -6.63
C GLY A 189 -13.68 1.79 -5.81
N LYS A 190 -14.95 1.60 -6.19
CA LYS A 190 -15.93 0.88 -5.37
C LYS A 190 -15.51 -0.55 -5.04
N THR A 191 -16.01 -1.02 -3.91
CA THR A 191 -15.90 -2.43 -3.52
C THR A 191 -16.84 -3.27 -4.40
N ARG A 192 -16.50 -4.56 -4.57
CA ARG A 192 -17.32 -5.55 -5.30
C ARG A 192 -17.51 -5.27 -6.80
N THR A 193 -16.65 -4.48 -7.41
CA THR A 193 -16.63 -4.22 -8.87
C THR A 193 -15.54 -5.01 -9.61
N GLY A 194 -14.91 -5.98 -8.95
CA GLY A 194 -13.83 -6.77 -9.55
C GLY A 194 -12.43 -6.16 -9.41
N LYS A 195 -12.25 -5.01 -8.75
CA LYS A 195 -10.94 -4.34 -8.56
C LYS A 195 -9.78 -5.23 -8.10
N SER A 196 -9.86 -5.79 -6.89
CA SER A 196 -8.80 -6.66 -6.34
C SER A 196 -8.67 -7.98 -7.10
N LEU A 197 -9.70 -8.38 -7.86
CA LEU A 197 -9.63 -9.55 -8.73
C LEU A 197 -8.86 -9.20 -10.01
N GLY A 198 -9.16 -8.05 -10.61
CA GLY A 198 -8.46 -7.45 -11.74
C GLY A 198 -6.97 -7.37 -11.50
N SER A 199 -6.59 -6.74 -10.40
CA SER A 199 -5.17 -6.55 -10.07
C SER A 199 -4.42 -7.86 -9.90
N LYS A 200 -4.98 -8.81 -9.13
CA LYS A 200 -4.43 -10.15 -8.92
C LYS A 200 -4.30 -10.94 -10.21
N THR A 201 -5.28 -10.83 -11.11
CA THR A 201 -5.26 -11.53 -12.40
C THR A 201 -4.14 -11.03 -13.30
N VAL A 202 -3.99 -9.71 -13.41
CA VAL A 202 -2.90 -9.10 -14.20
C VAL A 202 -1.53 -9.50 -13.62
N ALA A 203 -1.37 -9.40 -12.30
CA ALA A 203 -0.12 -9.76 -11.62
C ALA A 203 0.22 -11.25 -11.77
N PHE A 204 -0.77 -12.14 -11.67
CA PHE A 204 -0.55 -13.57 -11.80
C PHE A 204 -0.18 -13.96 -13.24
N CYS A 205 -0.83 -13.37 -14.25
CA CYS A 205 -0.45 -13.58 -15.64
C CYS A 205 0.96 -13.04 -15.93
N GLN A 206 1.33 -11.88 -15.36
CA GLN A 206 2.69 -11.34 -15.45
C GLN A 206 3.73 -12.28 -14.82
N SER A 207 3.45 -12.83 -13.63
CA SER A 207 4.32 -13.80 -12.98
C SER A 207 4.63 -14.99 -13.89
N LYS A 208 3.58 -15.60 -14.48
CA LYS A 208 3.74 -16.73 -15.39
C LYS A 208 4.52 -16.36 -16.65
N TYR A 209 4.18 -15.21 -17.26
CA TYR A 209 4.90 -14.69 -18.43
C TYR A 209 6.39 -14.51 -18.16
N GLU A 210 6.78 -13.90 -17.04
CA GLU A 210 8.20 -13.65 -16.74
C GLU A 210 8.96 -14.94 -16.41
N ILE A 211 8.30 -15.93 -15.80
CA ILE A 211 8.89 -17.27 -15.57
C ILE A 211 9.19 -17.96 -16.90
N GLU A 212 8.23 -17.97 -17.84
CA GLU A 212 8.41 -18.57 -19.17
C GLU A 212 9.47 -17.82 -20.00
N GLN A 213 9.49 -16.48 -19.93
CA GLN A 213 10.52 -15.67 -20.59
C GLN A 213 11.94 -15.91 -20.08
N ALA A 214 12.08 -16.28 -18.81
CA ALA A 214 13.38 -16.51 -18.18
C ALA A 214 13.81 -17.98 -18.21
N ASP A 215 13.02 -18.87 -18.82
CA ASP A 215 13.27 -20.32 -18.84
C ASP A 215 13.44 -20.89 -17.42
N ARG A 216 12.54 -20.48 -16.51
CA ARG A 216 12.59 -20.83 -15.07
C ARG A 216 11.49 -21.81 -14.70
N ASP A 217 11.35 -22.90 -15.45
CA ASP A 217 10.30 -23.93 -15.27
C ASP A 217 10.23 -24.56 -13.86
N ALA A 218 11.30 -24.45 -13.07
CA ALA A 218 11.32 -24.86 -11.67
C ALA A 218 10.48 -23.94 -10.74
N LEU A 219 10.07 -22.75 -11.21
CA LEU A 219 9.28 -21.79 -10.45
C LEU A 219 7.80 -21.91 -10.80
N SER A 220 6.95 -21.82 -9.78
CA SER A 220 5.50 -21.70 -9.95
C SER A 220 5.07 -20.23 -9.97
N PRO A 221 4.11 -19.85 -10.83
CA PRO A 221 3.52 -18.52 -10.82
C PRO A 221 2.90 -18.18 -9.46
N ALA A 222 3.19 -17.00 -8.95
CA ALA A 222 2.73 -16.57 -7.64
C ALA A 222 2.70 -15.04 -7.55
N ILE A 223 1.92 -14.53 -6.59
CA ILE A 223 1.84 -13.11 -6.26
C ILE A 223 1.98 -12.93 -4.76
N VAL A 224 2.65 -11.86 -4.33
CA VAL A 224 2.72 -11.49 -2.92
C VAL A 224 1.76 -10.35 -2.65
N THR A 225 0.92 -10.49 -1.63
CA THR A 225 -0.11 -9.52 -1.27
C THR A 225 0.12 -9.01 0.14
N ALA A 226 -0.03 -7.70 0.36
CA ALA A 226 0.13 -7.12 1.69
C ALA A 226 -0.83 -5.96 1.91
N LYS A 227 -1.23 -5.79 3.19
CA LYS A 227 -2.06 -4.68 3.66
C LYS A 227 -1.25 -3.44 4.05
N HIS A 228 0.06 -3.58 4.19
CA HIS A 228 1.00 -2.52 4.53
C HIS A 228 2.29 -2.73 3.72
N LEU A 229 2.89 -1.67 3.18
CA LEU A 229 4.12 -1.78 2.39
C LEU A 229 5.25 -2.42 3.20
N ASP A 230 5.32 -2.14 4.50
CA ASP A 230 6.27 -2.77 5.42
C ASP A 230 6.17 -4.29 5.49
N PHE A 231 5.00 -4.89 5.21
CA PHE A 231 4.86 -6.33 5.30
C PHE A 231 5.55 -7.05 4.15
N PHE A 232 5.82 -6.37 3.02
CA PHE A 232 6.66 -6.92 1.95
C PHE A 232 8.12 -7.17 2.38
N LYS A 233 8.53 -6.74 3.57
CA LYS A 233 9.80 -7.16 4.17
C LYS A 233 9.88 -8.67 4.34
N SER A 234 8.77 -9.27 4.77
CA SER A 234 8.71 -10.71 5.04
C SER A 234 8.85 -11.57 3.79
N GLU A 235 8.45 -11.02 2.66
CA GLU A 235 8.51 -11.69 1.39
C GLU A 235 8.68 -10.64 0.29
N PRO A 236 9.92 -10.43 -0.18
CA PRO A 236 10.20 -9.38 -1.15
C PRO A 236 9.53 -9.70 -2.49
N ALA A 237 9.10 -8.64 -3.17
CA ALA A 237 8.63 -8.73 -4.53
C ALA A 237 9.80 -9.10 -5.45
N SER A 238 9.54 -9.95 -6.42
CA SER A 238 10.50 -10.27 -7.47
C SER A 238 9.85 -10.17 -8.84
N LYS A 239 10.68 -10.21 -9.88
CA LYS A 239 10.21 -10.27 -11.26
C LYS A 239 9.24 -11.43 -11.51
N PHE A 240 9.43 -12.55 -10.81
CA PHE A 240 8.60 -13.75 -10.90
C PHE A 240 7.47 -13.78 -9.87
N LYS A 241 7.47 -12.89 -8.88
CA LYS A 241 6.45 -12.79 -7.83
C LYS A 241 6.05 -11.33 -7.62
N PRO A 242 5.15 -10.80 -8.45
CA PRO A 242 4.68 -9.42 -8.38
C PRO A 242 4.03 -9.09 -7.03
N ALA A 243 4.15 -7.82 -6.62
CA ALA A 243 3.60 -7.29 -5.39
C ALA A 243 2.26 -6.58 -5.58
N ILE A 244 1.30 -6.89 -4.71
CA ILE A 244 -0.01 -6.25 -4.69
C ILE A 244 -0.27 -5.68 -3.31
N PHE A 245 -0.26 -4.35 -3.25
CA PHE A 245 -0.69 -3.59 -2.08
C PHE A 245 -2.23 -3.49 -2.11
N ASP A 246 -2.92 -4.42 -1.45
CA ASP A 246 -4.37 -4.65 -1.53
C ASP A 246 -5.04 -4.32 -0.17
N ASP A 247 -5.04 -3.05 0.26
CA ASP A 247 -5.83 -2.58 1.42
C ASP A 247 -5.89 -1.04 1.60
N ASP A 248 -6.85 -0.61 2.44
CA ASP A 248 -7.35 0.74 2.80
C ASP A 248 -6.34 1.74 3.41
N MET A 249 -5.05 1.67 3.08
CA MET A 249 -4.02 2.53 3.67
C MET A 249 -3.20 3.34 2.67
N LEU A 250 -3.49 3.28 1.36
CA LEU A 250 -2.78 4.09 0.36
C LEU A 250 -2.84 5.59 0.70
N GLN A 251 -3.97 6.05 1.22
CA GLN A 251 -4.19 7.44 1.63
C GLN A 251 -3.38 7.86 2.87
N LYS A 252 -2.69 6.94 3.53
CA LYS A 252 -1.81 7.19 4.69
C LYS A 252 -0.33 6.96 4.38
N MET A 253 0.01 6.55 3.16
CA MET A 253 1.39 6.35 2.74
C MET A 253 1.97 7.67 2.26
N ASP A 254 3.17 8.01 2.72
CA ASP A 254 3.84 9.21 2.24
C ASP A 254 4.30 9.08 0.77
N ALA A 255 4.61 10.23 0.18
CA ALA A 255 5.01 10.32 -1.21
C ALA A 255 6.22 9.47 -1.55
N SER A 256 7.22 9.40 -0.66
CA SER A 256 8.47 8.68 -0.94
C SER A 256 8.23 7.18 -1.07
N PHE A 257 7.37 6.63 -0.22
CA PHE A 257 6.97 5.22 -0.26
C PHE A 257 6.20 4.90 -1.54
N LEU A 258 5.24 5.77 -1.91
CA LEU A 258 4.43 5.57 -3.11
C LEU A 258 5.25 5.70 -4.39
N LYS A 259 6.17 6.66 -4.48
CA LYS A 259 7.08 6.81 -5.63
C LYS A 259 7.99 5.59 -5.78
N ALA A 260 8.54 5.07 -4.67
CA ALA A 260 9.37 3.87 -4.69
C ALA A 260 8.56 2.63 -5.09
N PHE A 261 7.41 2.40 -4.45
CA PHE A 261 6.58 1.23 -4.74
C PHE A 261 5.95 1.28 -6.14
N LEU A 262 5.56 2.44 -6.66
CA LEU A 262 4.87 2.51 -7.94
C LEU A 262 5.83 2.60 -9.16
N ASN A 263 7.15 2.52 -8.94
CA ASN A 263 8.14 2.54 -10.02
C ASN A 263 8.86 1.20 -10.24
N PRO A 264 8.24 0.20 -10.93
CA PRO A 264 8.91 -1.04 -11.31
C PRO A 264 10.24 -0.85 -12.06
N SER A 265 10.44 0.24 -12.78
CA SER A 265 11.68 0.47 -13.55
C SER A 265 12.90 0.82 -12.69
N GLU A 266 12.72 1.13 -11.42
CA GLU A 266 13.80 1.53 -10.52
C GLU A 266 14.61 0.31 -10.01
N GLU A 267 15.94 0.36 -10.15
CA GLU A 267 16.87 -0.71 -9.72
C GLU A 267 16.95 -0.84 -8.20
N ASP A 268 16.89 0.28 -7.49
CA ASP A 268 17.08 0.38 -6.05
C ASP A 268 15.81 0.89 -5.32
N ALA A 269 14.64 0.41 -5.73
CA ALA A 269 13.40 0.72 -5.02
C ALA A 269 13.41 0.08 -3.63
N THR A 270 13.85 0.88 -2.64
CA THR A 270 13.78 0.53 -1.22
C THR A 270 12.81 1.44 -0.51
N VAL A 271 12.06 0.86 0.40
CA VAL A 271 11.13 1.59 1.27
C VAL A 271 11.66 1.52 2.69
N TRP A 272 12.12 2.67 3.20
CA TRP A 272 12.80 2.78 4.49
C TRP A 272 11.79 2.85 5.64
N ALA A 273 11.89 1.95 6.60
CA ALA A 273 11.04 1.97 7.79
C ALA A 273 11.81 1.51 9.02
N ARG A 274 11.31 1.90 10.20
CA ARG A 274 11.99 2.00 11.52
C ARG A 274 13.09 1.02 11.89
N TYR A 275 13.10 -0.20 11.35
CA TYR A 275 14.01 -1.27 11.76
C TYR A 275 14.58 -2.11 10.59
N SER A 276 14.15 -1.89 9.33
CA SER A 276 14.69 -2.50 8.08
C SER A 276 13.94 -2.00 6.82
N SER A 277 14.55 -2.14 5.64
CA SER A 277 13.99 -1.75 4.33
C SER A 277 13.22 -2.88 3.64
N ALA A 278 12.05 -2.58 3.05
CA ALA A 278 11.45 -3.46 2.05
C ALA A 278 12.15 -3.23 0.71
N TYR A 279 12.60 -4.31 0.05
CA TYR A 279 13.27 -4.26 -1.25
C TYR A 279 12.31 -4.71 -2.34
N PHE A 280 12.28 -3.97 -3.44
CA PHE A 280 11.50 -4.30 -4.63
C PHE A 280 12.44 -4.42 -5.83
N GLU A 281 12.56 -5.63 -6.38
CA GLU A 281 13.38 -5.87 -7.56
C GLU A 281 12.90 -5.04 -8.76
N GLN A 282 13.84 -4.61 -9.60
CA GLN A 282 13.54 -3.98 -10.88
C GLN A 282 12.71 -4.91 -11.77
N GLY A 283 11.73 -4.37 -12.46
CA GLY A 283 10.83 -5.13 -13.35
C GLY A 283 9.81 -6.00 -12.62
N ALA A 284 9.88 -6.10 -11.29
CA ALA A 284 8.82 -6.73 -10.50
C ALA A 284 7.51 -5.96 -10.71
N GLY A 285 6.45 -6.65 -11.10
CA GLY A 285 5.13 -6.05 -11.23
C GLY A 285 4.65 -5.50 -9.88
N ARG A 286 4.12 -4.27 -9.89
CA ARG A 286 3.67 -3.58 -8.66
C ARG A 286 2.27 -3.02 -8.88
N GLN A 287 1.35 -3.40 -8.01
CA GLN A 287 -0.04 -2.95 -8.10
C GLN A 287 -0.54 -2.46 -6.74
N ALA A 288 -1.37 -1.42 -6.77
CA ALA A 288 -1.99 -0.87 -5.57
C ALA A 288 -3.51 -0.82 -5.75
N CYS A 289 -4.26 -1.23 -4.75
CA CYS A 289 -5.72 -1.16 -4.73
C CYS A 289 -6.16 -0.26 -3.59
N ASN A 290 -6.99 0.75 -3.87
CA ASN A 290 -7.60 1.59 -2.84
C ASN A 290 -9.08 1.88 -3.12
N ASN A 291 -9.86 2.20 -2.10
CA ASN A 291 -11.31 2.45 -2.23
C ASN A 291 -11.68 3.93 -2.44
N PRO A 292 -11.14 4.90 -1.68
CA PRO A 292 -11.66 6.26 -1.67
C PRO A 292 -11.45 7.03 -2.99
N TYR A 293 -12.51 7.69 -3.45
CA TYR A 293 -12.48 8.68 -4.54
C TYR A 293 -13.57 9.72 -4.28
N ASP A 294 -13.42 10.91 -4.87
CA ASP A 294 -14.41 11.98 -4.71
C ASP A 294 -15.69 11.70 -5.53
N GLN A 295 -16.70 11.16 -4.86
CA GLN A 295 -18.00 10.83 -5.45
C GLN A 295 -18.77 12.07 -5.93
N GLU A 296 -18.60 13.22 -5.29
CA GLU A 296 -19.29 14.44 -5.70
C GLU A 296 -18.64 15.02 -6.96
N CYS A 297 -17.31 14.99 -7.03
CA CYS A 297 -16.58 15.30 -8.27
C CYS A 297 -17.00 14.36 -9.40
N ASP A 298 -17.10 13.05 -9.15
CA ASP A 298 -17.54 12.05 -10.15
C ASP A 298 -18.95 12.35 -10.67
N LYS A 299 -19.91 12.65 -9.79
CA LYS A 299 -21.29 13.02 -10.17
C LYS A 299 -21.33 14.28 -11.04
N ASP A 300 -20.58 15.32 -10.66
CA ASP A 300 -20.53 16.56 -11.42
C ASP A 300 -19.89 16.36 -12.80
N MET A 301 -18.77 15.63 -12.85
CA MET A 301 -18.09 15.32 -14.12
C MET A 301 -18.96 14.48 -15.04
N TYR A 302 -19.63 13.45 -14.50
CA TYR A 302 -20.51 12.60 -15.30
C TYR A 302 -21.66 13.39 -15.94
N ARG A 303 -22.31 14.30 -15.20
CA ARG A 303 -23.37 15.17 -15.75
C ARG A 303 -22.84 16.05 -16.88
N LYS A 304 -21.65 16.62 -16.73
CA LYS A 304 -21.01 17.46 -17.76
C LYS A 304 -20.65 16.65 -19.01
N MET A 305 -20.11 15.45 -18.84
CA MET A 305 -19.82 14.54 -19.97
C MET A 305 -21.10 14.13 -20.69
N GLN A 306 -22.16 13.79 -19.95
CA GLN A 306 -23.46 13.44 -20.53
C GLN A 306 -24.08 14.60 -21.32
N ALA A 307 -23.96 15.83 -20.83
CA ALA A 307 -24.51 17.01 -21.50
C ALA A 307 -23.71 17.43 -22.75
N SER A 308 -22.39 17.23 -22.74
CA SER A 308 -21.50 17.62 -23.84
C SER A 308 -21.28 16.52 -24.90
N GLY A 309 -21.48 15.25 -24.54
CA GLY A 309 -21.11 14.10 -25.36
C GLY A 309 -19.61 13.82 -25.41
N ILE A 310 -18.80 14.54 -24.63
CA ILE A 310 -17.34 14.40 -24.56
C ILE A 310 -17.00 13.54 -23.34
N TRP A 311 -16.47 12.34 -23.58
CA TRP A 311 -16.21 11.32 -22.54
C TRP A 311 -14.77 11.35 -22.01
N GLU A 312 -14.35 12.53 -21.55
CA GLU A 312 -13.05 12.77 -20.92
C GLU A 312 -13.16 13.88 -19.88
N ILE A 313 -12.25 13.89 -18.91
CA ILE A 313 -12.14 14.95 -17.90
C ILE A 313 -10.77 15.62 -17.96
N LYS A 314 -10.75 16.91 -17.62
CA LYS A 314 -9.50 17.66 -17.47
C LYS A 314 -8.64 17.07 -16.36
N HIS A 315 -7.32 17.15 -16.53
CA HIS A 315 -6.34 16.67 -15.57
C HIS A 315 -6.60 17.15 -14.14
N GLU A 316 -6.93 18.43 -13.94
CA GLU A 316 -7.21 19.01 -12.61
C GLU A 316 -8.41 18.34 -11.92
N ASN A 317 -9.47 18.06 -12.68
CA ASN A 317 -10.63 17.33 -12.16
C ASN A 317 -10.28 15.88 -11.85
N PHE A 318 -9.40 15.27 -12.63
CA PHE A 318 -8.90 13.93 -12.35
C PHE A 318 -8.07 13.88 -11.05
N VAL A 319 -7.16 14.84 -10.84
CA VAL A 319 -6.39 14.94 -9.59
C VAL A 319 -7.33 15.12 -8.40
N LYS A 320 -8.33 16.00 -8.52
CA LYS A 320 -9.38 16.16 -7.50
C LYS A 320 -10.13 14.85 -7.22
N LEU A 321 -10.50 14.11 -8.26
CA LEU A 321 -11.21 12.84 -8.15
C LEU A 321 -10.43 11.81 -7.31
N ILE A 322 -9.12 11.72 -7.51
CA ILE A 322 -8.27 10.73 -6.84
C ILE A 322 -7.68 11.21 -5.50
N GLN A 323 -7.80 12.49 -5.15
CA GLN A 323 -7.13 13.09 -3.99
C GLN A 323 -7.42 12.34 -2.69
N GLN A 324 -8.64 11.82 -2.52
CA GLN A 324 -9.00 11.03 -1.33
C GLN A 324 -8.17 9.75 -1.17
N SER A 325 -7.73 9.15 -2.27
CA SER A 325 -6.84 7.97 -2.26
C SER A 325 -5.39 8.30 -1.93
N PHE A 326 -5.02 9.58 -2.05
CA PHE A 326 -3.67 10.11 -1.83
C PHE A 326 -3.69 11.24 -0.80
N ALA A 327 -4.54 11.13 0.23
CA ALA A 327 -4.83 12.23 1.16
C ALA A 327 -3.63 12.68 2.02
N SER A 328 -2.53 11.91 2.04
CA SER A 328 -1.27 12.26 2.71
C SER A 328 -0.26 12.94 1.77
N ILE A 329 -0.64 13.16 0.52
CA ILE A 329 0.18 13.85 -0.48
C ILE A 329 -0.29 15.30 -0.56
N ASP A 330 0.49 16.18 0.06
CA ASP A 330 0.20 17.62 0.13
C ASP A 330 0.84 18.39 -1.04
N GLU A 331 1.94 17.88 -1.60
CA GLU A 331 2.70 18.56 -2.66
C GLU A 331 2.24 18.13 -4.07
N THR A 332 2.06 19.12 -4.96
CA THR A 332 1.67 18.85 -6.35
C THR A 332 2.76 18.11 -7.12
N GLU A 333 4.04 18.41 -6.86
CA GLU A 333 5.17 17.72 -7.49
C GLU A 333 5.24 16.25 -7.10
N ASP A 334 4.88 15.92 -5.86
CA ASP A 334 4.78 14.54 -5.38
C ASP A 334 3.68 13.78 -6.12
N MET A 335 2.51 14.39 -6.28
CA MET A 335 1.41 13.82 -7.03
C MET A 335 1.80 13.62 -8.51
N ASP A 336 2.40 14.62 -9.15
CA ASP A 336 2.87 14.53 -10.54
C ASP A 336 3.90 13.39 -10.70
N ALA A 337 4.82 13.25 -9.74
CA ALA A 337 5.81 12.18 -9.72
C ALA A 337 5.17 10.79 -9.57
N ILE A 338 4.13 10.65 -8.74
CA ILE A 338 3.39 9.40 -8.60
C ILE A 338 2.69 9.06 -9.92
N LEU A 339 1.99 10.03 -10.51
CA LEU A 339 1.22 9.87 -11.74
C LEU A 339 2.10 9.59 -12.98
N ALA A 340 3.37 9.98 -12.95
CA ALA A 340 4.34 9.61 -13.96
C ALA A 340 4.80 8.14 -13.88
N ARG A 341 4.59 7.47 -12.74
CA ARG A 341 5.08 6.11 -12.45
C ARG A 341 4.01 5.04 -12.52
N THR A 342 2.73 5.41 -12.38
CA THR A 342 1.62 4.45 -12.30
C THR A 342 0.55 4.68 -13.37
N HIS A 343 0.07 3.60 -13.97
CA HIS A 343 -1.18 3.58 -14.70
C HIS A 343 -2.34 3.67 -13.70
N MET A 344 -3.41 4.39 -14.04
CA MET A 344 -4.54 4.56 -13.14
C MET A 344 -5.80 3.95 -13.74
N ILE A 345 -6.55 3.21 -12.93
CA ILE A 345 -7.90 2.72 -13.22
C ILE A 345 -8.80 3.13 -12.06
N ILE A 346 -9.79 3.99 -12.31
CA ILE A 346 -10.73 4.50 -11.30
C ILE A 346 -12.12 3.95 -11.62
N ILE A 347 -12.63 3.05 -10.78
CA ILE A 347 -13.88 2.32 -10.98
C ILE A 347 -14.98 3.00 -10.16
N THR A 348 -15.84 3.79 -10.81
CA THR A 348 -16.86 4.61 -10.14
C THR A 348 -18.27 4.06 -10.34
N ASP A 349 -19.27 4.80 -9.84
CA ASP A 349 -20.67 4.43 -10.03
C ASP A 349 -21.13 4.60 -11.48
N PHE A 350 -20.50 5.48 -12.26
CA PHE A 350 -20.94 5.80 -13.61
C PHE A 350 -20.10 5.16 -14.70
N GLY A 351 -18.85 4.82 -14.40
CA GLY A 351 -17.97 4.17 -15.37
C GLY A 351 -16.56 3.99 -14.85
N ILE A 352 -15.61 3.98 -15.78
CA ILE A 352 -14.19 3.81 -15.50
C ILE A 352 -13.41 4.97 -16.09
N TYR A 353 -12.69 5.71 -15.25
CA TYR A 353 -11.64 6.61 -15.69
C TYR A 353 -10.33 5.84 -15.80
N TRP A 354 -9.56 6.09 -16.85
CA TRP A 354 -8.25 5.47 -16.97
C TRP A 354 -7.24 6.39 -17.64
N ARG A 355 -5.98 6.26 -17.20
CA ARG A 355 -4.86 6.97 -17.80
C ARG A 355 -3.59 6.13 -17.75
N LEU A 356 -2.71 6.39 -18.71
CA LEU A 356 -1.38 5.81 -18.69
C LEU A 356 -0.44 6.61 -17.76
N ALA A 357 0.57 5.92 -17.25
CA ALA A 357 1.69 6.55 -16.56
C ALA A 357 2.36 7.54 -17.52
N SER A 358 2.44 8.80 -17.13
CA SER A 358 3.06 9.86 -17.93
C SER A 358 3.23 11.12 -17.11
N SER A 359 4.29 11.89 -17.40
CA SER A 359 4.49 13.24 -16.88
C SER A 359 3.55 14.27 -17.51
N SER A 360 2.88 13.93 -18.62
CA SER A 360 1.94 14.81 -19.31
C SER A 360 0.65 14.99 -18.51
N LYS A 361 0.17 16.24 -18.40
CA LYS A 361 -1.12 16.62 -17.80
C LYS A 361 -2.26 16.55 -18.82
N ASN A 362 -2.35 15.44 -19.53
CA ASN A 362 -3.37 15.22 -20.55
C ASN A 362 -4.74 14.96 -19.91
N ASP A 363 -5.78 15.17 -20.71
CA ASP A 363 -7.15 14.79 -20.35
C ASP A 363 -7.27 13.27 -20.15
N VAL A 364 -8.16 12.89 -19.24
CA VAL A 364 -8.33 11.50 -18.80
C VAL A 364 -9.60 10.93 -19.39
N LYS A 365 -9.45 9.80 -20.09
CA LYS A 365 -10.54 9.11 -20.77
C LYS A 365 -11.49 8.47 -19.77
N PHE A 366 -12.76 8.45 -20.13
CA PHE A 366 -13.82 7.80 -19.38
C PHE A 366 -14.60 6.82 -20.26
N VAL A 367 -14.93 5.66 -19.70
CA VAL A 367 -15.80 4.65 -20.33
C VAL A 367 -17.01 4.44 -19.42
N SER A 368 -18.20 4.83 -19.87
CA SER A 368 -19.44 4.64 -19.11
C SER A 368 -19.79 3.17 -18.97
N TRP A 369 -20.36 2.77 -17.83
CA TRP A 369 -21.01 1.47 -17.71
C TRP A 369 -22.16 1.36 -18.72
N GLN A 370 -22.35 0.17 -19.29
CA GLN A 370 -23.56 -0.09 -20.06
C GLN A 370 -24.77 -0.16 -19.11
N GLN A 371 -25.89 0.42 -19.53
CA GLN A 371 -27.03 0.71 -18.66
C GLN A 371 -27.65 -0.54 -18.00
N ASP A 372 -27.53 -1.70 -18.65
CA ASP A 372 -28.11 -2.97 -18.21
C ASP A 372 -27.07 -4.03 -17.82
N GLU A 373 -25.78 -3.67 -17.81
CA GLU A 373 -24.72 -4.61 -17.42
C GLU A 373 -24.37 -4.51 -15.93
N PRO A 374 -24.00 -5.63 -15.29
CA PRO A 374 -23.42 -5.60 -13.96
C PRO A 374 -22.16 -4.71 -13.95
N LYS A 375 -22.05 -3.81 -12.97
CA LYS A 375 -20.87 -2.96 -12.73
C LYS A 375 -19.72 -3.78 -12.13
N ASP A 376 -19.23 -4.73 -12.90
CA ASP A 376 -18.21 -5.70 -12.51
C ASP A 376 -17.24 -5.91 -13.68
N LEU A 377 -15.94 -5.88 -13.39
CA LEU A 377 -14.90 -6.13 -14.39
C LEU A 377 -14.84 -7.60 -14.82
N LEU A 378 -15.39 -8.51 -14.01
CA LEU A 378 -15.38 -9.93 -14.31
C LEU A 378 -16.52 -10.28 -15.28
N ALA A 379 -16.19 -11.04 -16.33
CA ALA A 379 -17.19 -11.56 -17.26
C ALA A 379 -18.26 -12.39 -16.52
N PRO A 380 -19.55 -12.28 -16.87
CA PRO A 380 -20.63 -13.01 -16.19
C PRO A 380 -20.41 -14.53 -16.11
N ALA A 381 -19.83 -15.12 -17.16
CA ALA A 381 -19.53 -16.56 -17.25
C ALA A 381 -18.52 -17.03 -16.19
N GLU A 382 -17.69 -16.12 -15.67
CA GLU A 382 -16.61 -16.42 -14.75
C GLU A 382 -17.04 -16.25 -13.28
N LYS A 383 -18.23 -15.71 -13.03
CA LYS A 383 -18.78 -15.53 -11.68
C LYS A 383 -18.88 -16.85 -10.89
N PRO A 384 -19.23 -18.01 -11.48
CA PRO A 384 -19.18 -19.29 -10.77
C PRO A 384 -17.78 -19.63 -10.25
N ILE A 385 -16.71 -19.24 -10.97
CA ILE A 385 -15.31 -19.49 -10.58
C ILE A 385 -14.95 -18.67 -9.33
N SER A 386 -15.63 -17.55 -9.08
CA SER A 386 -15.47 -16.79 -7.83
C SER A 386 -15.86 -17.57 -6.56
N ALA A 387 -16.58 -18.70 -6.70
CA ALA A 387 -16.83 -19.64 -5.61
C ALA A 387 -15.54 -20.26 -5.05
N TYR A 388 -14.42 -20.25 -5.79
CA TYR A 388 -13.09 -20.60 -5.27
C TYR A 388 -12.75 -19.83 -3.99
N LYS A 389 -13.16 -18.56 -3.87
CA LYS A 389 -12.93 -17.75 -2.66
C LYS A 389 -13.58 -18.35 -1.41
N LYS A 390 -14.63 -19.17 -1.57
CA LYS A 390 -15.37 -19.80 -0.47
C LYS A 390 -14.75 -21.13 -0.04
N ASN A 391 -13.92 -21.75 -0.88
CA ASN A 391 -13.36 -23.07 -0.61
C ASN A 391 -11.94 -23.17 -1.17
N PRO A 392 -10.96 -22.52 -0.52
CA PRO A 392 -9.60 -22.43 -1.05
C PRO A 392 -9.02 -23.82 -1.33
N HIS A 393 -9.25 -24.82 -0.46
CA HIS A 393 -8.70 -26.18 -0.60
C HIS A 393 -9.26 -27.03 -1.74
N ARG A 394 -10.35 -26.61 -2.42
CA ARG A 394 -10.90 -27.29 -3.59
C ARG A 394 -10.40 -26.59 -4.86
N HIS A 395 -9.15 -26.87 -5.21
CA HIS A 395 -8.43 -26.27 -6.33
C HIS A 395 -8.66 -27.04 -7.62
N SER A 396 -9.83 -26.94 -8.24
CA SER A 396 -9.99 -27.34 -9.64
C SER A 396 -10.11 -26.09 -10.50
N PRO A 397 -9.12 -25.79 -11.35
CA PRO A 397 -9.28 -24.70 -12.31
C PRO A 397 -10.41 -25.05 -13.29
N PRO A 398 -11.00 -24.05 -13.95
CA PRO A 398 -11.91 -24.28 -15.08
C PRO A 398 -11.26 -25.19 -16.13
N GLU A 399 -12.05 -26.00 -16.83
CA GLU A 399 -11.55 -26.85 -17.91
C GLU A 399 -10.81 -26.04 -18.99
N SER A 400 -11.26 -24.81 -19.27
CA SER A 400 -10.64 -23.91 -20.24
C SER A 400 -9.38 -23.19 -19.73
N PHE A 401 -9.03 -23.31 -18.45
CA PHE A 401 -7.99 -22.48 -17.81
C PHE A 401 -6.65 -22.54 -18.53
N GLN A 402 -6.20 -23.73 -18.94
CA GLN A 402 -4.91 -23.87 -19.63
C GLN A 402 -4.92 -23.14 -20.98
N GLN A 403 -6.00 -23.29 -21.76
CA GLN A 403 -6.14 -22.62 -23.04
C GLN A 403 -6.23 -21.09 -22.88
N ASP A 404 -6.99 -20.62 -21.89
CA ASP A 404 -7.17 -19.20 -21.62
C ASP A 404 -5.90 -18.56 -21.05
N MET A 405 -5.10 -19.32 -20.31
CA MET A 405 -3.79 -18.89 -19.82
C MET A 405 -2.78 -18.80 -20.96
N ILE A 406 -2.74 -19.77 -21.88
CA ILE A 406 -1.90 -19.68 -23.10
C ILE A 406 -2.22 -18.41 -23.88
N TRP A 407 -3.51 -18.13 -24.09
CA TRP A 407 -3.93 -16.89 -24.74
C TRP A 407 -3.46 -15.63 -23.98
N SER A 408 -3.57 -15.64 -22.65
CA SER A 408 -3.12 -14.52 -21.80
C SER A 408 -1.61 -14.27 -21.92
N LEU A 409 -0.83 -15.35 -22.05
CA LEU A 409 0.62 -15.27 -22.25
C LEU A 409 0.95 -14.74 -23.64
N GLU A 410 0.31 -15.25 -24.70
CA GLU A 410 0.49 -14.77 -26.08
C GLU A 410 0.22 -13.26 -26.19
N VAL A 411 -0.85 -12.78 -25.54
CA VAL A 411 -1.16 -11.35 -25.41
C VAL A 411 0.00 -10.60 -24.76
N LEU A 412 0.50 -11.07 -23.61
CA LEU A 412 1.61 -10.43 -22.91
C LEU A 412 2.89 -10.41 -23.76
N HIS A 413 3.22 -11.51 -24.44
CA HIS A 413 4.34 -11.57 -25.40
C HIS A 413 4.20 -10.51 -26.49
N PHE A 414 3.01 -10.40 -27.08
CA PHE A 414 2.75 -9.47 -28.16
C PHE A 414 2.98 -8.01 -27.75
N PHE A 415 2.39 -7.59 -26.63
CA PHE A 415 2.46 -6.19 -26.19
C PHE A 415 3.81 -5.82 -25.58
N THR A 416 4.46 -6.72 -24.86
CA THR A 416 5.79 -6.46 -24.28
C THR A 416 6.90 -6.43 -25.34
N ALA A 417 6.82 -7.27 -26.37
CA ALA A 417 7.77 -7.25 -27.49
C ALA A 417 7.68 -5.94 -28.28
N TYR A 418 6.48 -5.40 -28.46
CA TYR A 418 6.23 -4.13 -29.14
C TYR A 418 6.85 -2.95 -28.38
N SER A 419 6.65 -2.87 -27.07
CA SER A 419 7.23 -1.82 -26.22
C SER A 419 8.76 -1.83 -26.20
N ARG A 420 9.39 -2.98 -26.46
CA ARG A 420 10.85 -3.12 -26.56
C ARG A 420 11.41 -2.77 -27.95
N GLY A 421 10.60 -2.18 -28.83
CA GLY A 421 11.04 -1.72 -30.15
C GLY A 421 11.37 -2.85 -31.14
N LYS A 422 10.93 -4.09 -30.89
CA LYS A 422 11.07 -5.16 -31.87
C LYS A 422 10.04 -4.94 -32.99
N PRO A 423 10.44 -4.97 -34.27
CA PRO A 423 9.51 -4.77 -35.37
C PRO A 423 8.55 -5.95 -35.46
N SER A 424 7.25 -5.72 -35.24
CA SER A 424 6.20 -6.67 -35.59
C SER A 424 5.37 -6.11 -36.76
N ARG A 425 5.29 -6.89 -37.84
CA ARG A 425 4.23 -6.72 -38.85
C ARG A 425 2.91 -7.09 -38.15
N GLY A 426 1.91 -6.19 -38.12
CA GLY A 426 0.53 -6.59 -37.83
C GLY A 426 -0.15 -6.08 -36.54
N ARG A 427 0.23 -4.92 -35.97
CA ARG A 427 -0.46 -4.35 -34.78
C ARG A 427 -1.99 -4.26 -34.93
N SER A 428 -2.50 -3.92 -36.12
CA SER A 428 -3.94 -3.91 -36.39
C SER A 428 -4.52 -5.33 -36.40
N GLN A 429 -3.93 -6.24 -37.20
CA GLN A 429 -4.46 -7.59 -37.39
C GLN A 429 -4.51 -8.42 -36.11
N PHE A 430 -3.50 -8.35 -35.23
CA PHE A 430 -3.52 -9.13 -33.98
C PHE A 430 -4.44 -8.53 -32.92
N VAL A 431 -4.56 -7.20 -32.84
CA VAL A 431 -5.58 -6.58 -31.98
C VAL A 431 -6.96 -6.98 -32.48
N ASP A 432 -7.20 -6.92 -33.79
CA ASP A 432 -8.46 -7.34 -34.40
C ASP A 432 -8.73 -8.85 -34.17
N GLU A 433 -7.74 -9.74 -34.30
CA GLU A 433 -7.88 -11.19 -34.05
C GLU A 433 -8.02 -11.56 -32.56
N ALA A 434 -7.28 -10.91 -31.67
CA ALA A 434 -7.37 -11.12 -30.22
C ALA A 434 -8.72 -10.59 -29.68
N CYS A 435 -9.19 -9.43 -30.17
CA CYS A 435 -10.51 -8.88 -29.87
C CYS A 435 -11.64 -9.74 -30.49
N PHE A 436 -11.44 -10.30 -31.70
CA PHE A 436 -12.43 -11.18 -32.35
C PHE A 436 -12.71 -12.46 -31.56
N ARG A 437 -11.69 -13.02 -30.89
CA ARG A 437 -11.86 -14.23 -30.07
C ARG A 437 -12.64 -13.97 -28.77
N HIS A 438 -12.79 -12.71 -28.34
CA HIS A 438 -13.59 -12.33 -27.18
C HIS A 438 -15.09 -12.22 -27.50
N THR A 439 -15.47 -12.07 -28.77
CA THR A 439 -16.86 -11.78 -29.22
C THR A 439 -17.65 -12.99 -29.72
N THR A 440 -17.05 -14.18 -29.82
CA THR A 440 -17.71 -15.37 -30.39
C THR A 440 -18.84 -16.02 -29.56
N THR A 441 -19.31 -15.40 -28.48
CA THR A 441 -20.41 -15.94 -27.65
C THR A 441 -21.68 -15.06 -27.64
N THR A 442 -21.87 -14.20 -28.65
CA THR A 442 -23.14 -13.49 -28.82
C THR A 442 -23.76 -13.82 -30.17
N THR A 443 -24.52 -14.91 -30.20
CA THR A 443 -25.46 -15.22 -31.29
C THR A 443 -26.53 -14.13 -31.31
N THR A 444 -26.34 -13.09 -32.12
CA THR A 444 -27.42 -12.18 -32.51
C THR A 444 -27.65 -12.34 -34.00
N ASN A 445 -28.81 -12.93 -34.30
CA ASN A 445 -29.41 -12.97 -35.62
C ASN A 445 -29.43 -11.55 -36.20
N ARG A 446 -28.54 -11.25 -37.15
CA ARG A 446 -28.71 -10.13 -38.06
C ARG A 446 -29.32 -10.65 -39.35
N THR A 447 -30.62 -10.39 -39.50
CA THR A 447 -31.33 -10.41 -40.78
C THR A 447 -30.63 -9.45 -41.75
N PRO A 448 -30.40 -9.85 -43.02
CA PRO A 448 -29.72 -8.99 -43.98
C PRO A 448 -30.71 -7.98 -44.57
N HIS A 449 -30.50 -6.69 -44.31
CA HIS A 449 -31.12 -5.65 -45.12
C HIS A 449 -30.31 -5.41 -46.38
N THR A 450 -30.97 -5.68 -47.49
CA THR A 450 -30.57 -5.41 -48.87
C THR A 450 -30.87 -3.96 -49.23
N ARG A 451 -29.81 -3.19 -49.50
CA ARG A 451 -29.54 -2.34 -50.68
C ARG A 451 -28.71 -1.12 -50.31
#